data_AF-A0A842VHP0-F1
#
_entry.id   AF-A0A842VHP0-F1
#
_cell.length_a   1.000
_cell.length_b   1.000
_cell.length_c   1.000
_cell.angle_alpha   90.00
_cell.angle_beta   90.00
_cell.angle_gamma   90.00
#
_symmetry.space_group_name_H-M   'P 1'
#
loop_
_entity.id
_entity.type
_entity.pdbx_description
1 polymer ?
#
loop_
_entity_poly.entity_id
_entity_poly.type
_entity_poly.pdbx_seq_one_letter_code
_entity_poly.pdbx_strand_id
1 'polypeptide(L)' 'MSLVAKLLELCEGKIWVRDRIQGDNSQGSNFIILIPKAERSQIS' A
#
# COMPACT_ATOMS: atom_id res chain seq x y z
N MET A 1 -8.65 5.78 -6.77
CA MET A 1 -8.27 5.09 -5.52
C MET A 1 -8.56 5.98 -4.32
N SER A 2 -9.80 6.06 -3.84
CA SER A 2 -10.17 7.01 -2.77
C SER A 2 -10.32 6.35 -1.39
N LEU A 3 -10.89 5.14 -1.30
CA LEU A 3 -11.09 4.46 -0.02
C LEU A 3 -9.79 3.88 0.54
N VAL A 4 -9.04 3.14 -0.28
CA VAL A 4 -7.78 2.50 0.14
C VAL A 4 -6.76 3.56 0.58
N ALA A 5 -6.69 4.69 -0.13
CA ALA A 5 -5.81 5.80 0.25
C ALA A 5 -6.17 6.37 1.64
N LYS A 6 -7.46 6.60 1.91
CA LYS A 6 -7.94 7.03 3.24
C LYS A 6 -7.61 6.03 4.34
N LEU A 7 -7.74 4.72 4.09
CA LEU A 7 -7.38 3.70 5.07
C LEU A 7 -5.87 3.72 5.38
N LEU A 8 -5.04 3.99 4.38
CA LEU A 8 -3.60 4.07 4.56
C LEU A 8 -3.16 5.34 5.29
N GLU A 9 -3.85 6.47 5.11
CA GLU A 9 -3.64 7.68 5.92
C GLU A 9 -3.86 7.40 7.42
N LEU A 10 -4.89 6.62 7.76
CA LEU A 10 -5.22 6.28 9.15
C LEU A 10 -4.18 5.38 9.83
N CYS A 11 -3.43 4.59 9.07
CA CYS A 11 -2.43 3.67 9.61
C CYS A 11 -0.99 4.06 9.26
N GLU A 12 -0.76 5.30 8.82
CA GLU A 12 0.54 5.80 8.38
C GLU A 12 1.20 4.90 7.31
N GLY A 13 0.36 4.24 6.51
CA GLY A 13 0.74 3.41 5.39
C GLY A 13 1.08 4.22 4.15
N LYS A 14 1.72 3.57 3.17
CA LYS A 14 2.11 4.16 1.89
C LYS A 14 1.55 3.32 0.75
N ILE A 15 1.17 3.98 -0.34
CA ILE A 15 0.77 3.31 -1.58
C ILE A 15 1.42 3.99 -2.78
N TRP A 16 1.86 3.16 -3.73
CA TRP A 16 2.26 3.62 -5.05
C TRP A 16 1.91 2.56 -6.09
N VAL A 17 1.93 2.97 -7.35
CA VAL A 17 1.61 2.11 -8.49
C VAL A 17 2.86 1.94 -9.33
N ARG A 18 3.06 0.73 -9.85
CA ARG A 18 4.06 0.46 -10.89
C ARG A 18 3.39 -0.29 -12.04
N ASP A 19 3.89 -0.10 -13.25
CA ASP A 19 3.45 -0.92 -14.37
C ASP A 19 3.73 -2.40 -14.06
N ARG A 20 2.82 -3.28 -14.49
CA ARG A 20 3.04 -4.73 -14.34
C ARG A 20 4.28 -5.16 -15.13
N ILE A 21 4.42 -4.61 -16.34
CA ILE A 21 5.60 -4.73 -17.20
C ILE A 21 6.22 -3.34 -17.29
N GLN A 22 7.49 -3.20 -16.88
CA GLN A 22 8.13 -1.90 -16.77
C GLN A 22 8.09 -1.12 -18.10
N GLY A 23 7.48 0.07 -18.06
CA GLY A 23 7.36 0.95 -19.24
C GLY A 23 6.17 0.62 -20.13
N ASP A 24 5.37 -0.40 -19.82
CA ASP A 24 4.15 -0.76 -20.54
C ASP A 24 2.94 -0.76 -19.60
N ASN A 25 2.28 0.39 -19.53
CA ASN A 25 1.07 0.60 -18.72
C ASN A 25 -0.19 -0.07 -19.30
N SER A 26 -0.15 -0.58 -20.53
CA SER A 26 -1.30 -1.27 -21.17
C SER A 26 -1.52 -2.67 -20.61
N GLN A 27 -0.46 -3.27 -20.05
CA GLN A 27 -0.47 -4.62 -19.48
C GLN A 27 -0.97 -4.66 -18.03
N GLY A 28 -1.52 -3.55 -17.54
CA GLY A 28 -2.02 -3.42 -16.17
C GLY A 28 -0.95 -2.96 -15.19
N SER A 29 -1.31 -2.96 -13.91
CA SER A 29 -0.54 -2.29 -12.86
C SER A 29 -0.47 -3.12 -11.58
N ASN A 30 0.67 -3.04 -10.89
CA ASN A 30 0.86 -3.57 -9.55
C ASN A 30 0.70 -2.42 -8.54
N PHE A 31 -0.19 -2.62 -7.57
CA PHE A 31 -0.34 -1.72 -6.42
C PHE A 31 0.55 -2.21 -5.30
N ILE A 32 1.51 -1.39 -4.89
CA ILE A 32 2.39 -1.70 -3.78
C ILE A 32 1.91 -0.93 -2.57
N ILE A 33 1.66 -1.65 -1.48
CA ILE A 33 1.16 -1.11 -0.22
C ILE A 33 2.17 -1.46 0.87
N LEU A 34 2.60 -0.46 1.63
CA LEU A 34 3.43 -0.61 2.81
C LEU A 34 2.62 -0.19 4.03
N ILE A 35 2.54 -1.04 5.05
CA ILE A 35 1.78 -0.78 6.28
C ILE A 35 2.73 -1.03 7.46
N PRO A 36 2.69 -0.21 8.53
CA PRO A 36 3.43 -0.48 9.75
C PRO A 36 3.08 -1.86 10.31
N LYS A 37 4.10 -2.55 10.83
CA LYS A 37 3.89 -3.80 11.54
C LYS A 37 3.13 -3.51 12.83
N ALA A 38 2.04 -4.22 13.08
CA ALA A 38 1.37 -4.14 14.37
C ALA A 38 2.31 -4.69 15.46
N GLU A 39 2.62 -3.86 16.46
CA GLU A 39 3.30 -4.32 17.66
C GLU A 39 2.25 -4.87 18.62
N ARG A 40 2.39 -6.14 18.99
CA ARG A 40 1.56 -6.72 20.04
C ARG A 40 2.19 -6.27 21.36
N SER A 41 1.55 -5.34 22.07
CA SER A 41 1.97 -4.99 23.43
C SER A 41 1.96 -6.28 24.27
N GLN A 42 3.13 -6.75 24.66
CA GLN A 42 3.25 -7.78 25.68
C GLN A 42 2.82 -7.10 26.98
N ILE A 43 1.56 -7.31 27.37
CA ILE A 43 1.10 -7.01 28.71
C ILE A 43 1.78 -8.04 29.61
N SER A 44 2.90 -7.64 30.19
CA SER A 44 3.62 -8.34 31.27
C SER A 44 2.97 -8.04 32.61
#